data_AF-A0A7S2SGF5-F1
#
_entry.id   AF-A0A7S2SGF5-F1
#
_cell.length_a   1.000
_cell.length_b   1.000
_cell.length_c   1.000
_cell.angle_alpha   90.00
_cell.angle_beta   90.00
_cell.angle_gamma   90.00
#
_symmetry.space_group_name_H-M   'P 1'
#
loop_
_entity.id
_entity.type
_entity.pdbx_description
1 polymer ?
#
loop_
_entity_poly.entity_id
_entity_poly.type
_entity_poly.pdbx_seq_one_letter_code
_entity_poly.pdbx_strand_id
1 'polypeptide(L)'
;GVTSLSTLAPTTSGWLNGLNDLFKIVERPSERGATVLEAPVNQNGLKLYIAIDADSFGHVQRPGNGGIRLLNYESIDDAIDDAVRLAKGMTRKHDMFRTGFSGAKVVIQSDHVDLSVIERKGLMEDAAKALHALEGSMYTGC
;
A
#
# COMPACT_ATOMS: atom_id res chain seq x y z
N GLY A 1 17.14 28.06 -27.64
CA GLY A 1 17.57 26.74 -27.16
C GLY A 1 17.11 26.61 -25.73
N VAL A 2 16.10 25.77 -25.48
CA VAL A 2 15.58 25.51 -24.14
C VAL A 2 15.95 24.07 -23.83
N THR A 3 16.88 23.88 -22.91
CA THR A 3 17.39 22.56 -22.53
C THR A 3 16.31 21.87 -21.70
N SER A 4 15.69 20.84 -22.27
CA SER A 4 14.78 19.94 -21.57
C SER A 4 15.57 19.15 -20.52
N LEU A 5 15.34 19.44 -19.24
CA LEU A 5 15.72 18.54 -18.15
C LEU A 5 14.80 17.33 -18.20
N SER A 6 15.20 16.30 -18.96
CA SER A 6 14.64 14.96 -18.82
C SER A 6 15.18 14.37 -17.52
N THR A 7 14.46 14.57 -16.42
CA THR A 7 14.65 13.78 -15.21
C THR A 7 14.45 12.32 -15.59
N LEU A 8 15.52 11.55 -15.60
CA LEU A 8 15.46 10.10 -15.79
C LEU A 8 14.58 9.53 -14.68
N ALA A 9 13.37 9.09 -15.02
CA ALA A 9 12.59 8.24 -14.13
C ALA A 9 13.45 7.01 -13.81
N PRO A 10 13.51 6.55 -12.54
CA PRO A 10 14.23 5.33 -12.20
C PRO A 10 13.76 4.21 -13.12
N THR A 11 14.67 3.38 -13.60
CA THR A 11 14.28 2.19 -14.36
C THR A 11 13.41 1.33 -13.45
N THR A 12 12.16 1.11 -13.85
CA THR A 12 11.12 0.41 -13.07
C THR A 12 11.60 -0.96 -12.57
N SER A 13 12.52 -1.61 -13.29
CA SER A 13 13.11 -2.90 -12.91
C SER A 13 13.98 -2.85 -11.66
N GLY A 14 14.79 -1.80 -11.46
CA GLY A 14 15.68 -1.69 -10.29
C GLY A 14 14.91 -1.45 -8.98
N TRP A 15 13.90 -0.58 -9.03
CA TRP A 15 13.04 -0.29 -7.90
C TRP A 15 12.17 -1.49 -7.51
N LEU A 16 11.58 -2.19 -8.49
CA LEU A 16 10.80 -3.42 -8.23
C LEU A 16 11.65 -4.52 -7.60
N ASN A 17 12.92 -4.65 -7.97
CA ASN A 17 13.83 -5.62 -7.35
C ASN A 17 14.10 -5.28 -5.88
N GLY A 18 14.37 -4.01 -5.56
CA GLY A 18 14.57 -3.57 -4.17
C GLY A 18 13.30 -3.70 -3.31
N LEU A 19 12.11 -3.57 -3.90
CA LEU A 19 10.86 -3.85 -3.19
C LEU A 19 10.71 -5.33 -2.83
N ASN A 20 11.14 -6.26 -3.67
CA ASN A 20 11.04 -7.70 -3.36
C ASN A 20 11.91 -8.12 -2.17
N ASP A 21 12.95 -7.36 -1.85
CA ASP A 21 13.78 -7.58 -0.66
C ASP A 21 13.10 -7.09 0.63
N LEU A 22 12.13 -6.17 0.51
CA LEU A 22 11.46 -5.50 1.63
C LEU A 22 10.01 -5.95 1.83
N PHE A 23 9.37 -6.42 0.76
CA PHE A 23 7.96 -6.78 0.72
C PHE A 23 7.78 -8.15 0.07
N LYS A 24 6.79 -8.88 0.58
CA LYS A 24 6.25 -10.03 -0.14
C LYS A 24 5.06 -9.55 -0.98
N ILE A 25 5.13 -9.73 -2.31
CA ILE A 25 3.96 -9.53 -3.16
C ILE A 25 3.00 -10.71 -2.94
N VAL A 26 1.84 -10.44 -2.35
CA VAL A 26 0.82 -11.47 -2.03
C VAL A 26 -0.34 -11.51 -3.02
N GLU A 27 -0.51 -10.45 -3.81
CA GLU A 27 -1.54 -10.35 -4.85
C GLU A 27 -0.97 -9.55 -6.02
N ARG A 28 -1.28 -9.98 -7.25
CA ARG A 28 -0.91 -9.25 -8.48
C ARG A 28 -2.16 -8.66 -9.15
N PRO A 29 -2.00 -7.56 -9.93
CA PRO A 29 -3.13 -6.90 -10.59
C PRO A 29 -3.97 -7.80 -11.50
N SER A 30 -3.38 -8.85 -12.08
CA SER A 30 -4.05 -9.78 -12.99
C SER A 30 -5.21 -10.53 -12.36
N GLU A 31 -5.26 -10.64 -11.03
CA GLU A 31 -6.27 -11.40 -10.30
C GLU A 31 -7.41 -10.48 -9.82
N ARG A 32 -7.13 -9.50 -8.95
CA ARG A 32 -8.18 -8.63 -8.36
C ARG A 32 -8.10 -7.15 -8.76
N GLY A 33 -7.14 -6.79 -9.61
CA GLY A 33 -6.97 -5.43 -10.15
C GLY A 33 -6.13 -4.49 -9.29
N ALA A 34 -5.41 -5.00 -8.28
CA ALA A 34 -4.47 -4.23 -7.47
C ALA A 34 -3.24 -5.09 -7.17
N THR A 35 -2.10 -4.45 -6.90
CA THR A 35 -0.94 -5.12 -6.29
C THR A 35 -1.08 -5.03 -4.77
N VAL A 36 -0.92 -6.15 -4.06
CA VAL A 36 -0.87 -6.14 -2.59
C VAL A 36 0.50 -6.58 -2.10
N LEU A 37 1.10 -5.71 -1.31
CA LEU A 37 2.38 -5.93 -0.63
C LEU A 37 2.11 -6.30 0.83
N GLU A 38 2.71 -7.39 1.31
CA GLU A 38 2.81 -7.70 2.73
C GLU A 38 4.14 -7.13 3.26
N ALA A 39 4.05 -6.25 4.26
CA ALA A 39 5.19 -5.60 4.90
C ALA A 39 5.50 -6.25 6.27
N PRO A 40 6.77 -6.25 6.70
CA PRO A 40 7.15 -6.79 8.00
C PRO A 40 6.56 -5.96 9.15
N VAL A 41 6.11 -6.66 10.20
CA VAL A 41 5.63 -6.08 11.46
C VAL A 41 6.31 -6.79 12.62
N ASN A 42 6.83 -6.02 13.58
CA ASN A 42 7.56 -6.54 14.74
C ASN A 42 6.65 -6.84 15.93
N GLN A 43 5.46 -7.40 15.67
CA GLN A 43 4.48 -7.79 16.68
C GLN A 43 3.77 -9.08 16.25
N ASN A 44 3.65 -10.03 17.16
CA ASN A 44 3.03 -11.32 16.88
C ASN A 44 1.53 -11.18 16.59
N GLY A 45 1.02 -12.01 15.68
CA GLY A 45 -0.40 -12.06 15.32
C GLY A 45 -0.88 -10.85 14.54
N LEU A 46 0.04 -10.07 13.94
CA LEU A 46 -0.28 -8.96 13.04
C LEU A 46 0.28 -9.21 11.64
N LYS A 47 -0.48 -8.79 10.63
CA LYS A 47 -0.03 -8.70 9.24
C LYS A 47 -0.40 -7.35 8.65
N LEU A 48 0.52 -6.73 7.92
CA LEU A 48 0.31 -5.43 7.29
C LEU A 48 0.32 -5.59 5.77
N TYR A 49 -0.81 -5.25 5.16
CA TYR A 49 -1.03 -5.25 3.73
C TYR A 49 -1.13 -3.82 3.19
N ILE A 50 -0.45 -3.55 2.08
CA ILE A 50 -0.56 -2.31 1.30
C ILE A 50 -1.09 -2.68 -0.07
N ALA A 51 -2.37 -2.37 -0.32
CA ALA A 51 -2.98 -2.50 -1.63
C ALA A 51 -2.80 -1.20 -2.42
N ILE A 52 -2.30 -1.30 -3.64
CA ILE A 52 -2.14 -0.18 -4.58
C ILE A 52 -2.85 -0.57 -5.86
N ASP A 53 -3.79 0.26 -6.31
CA ASP A 53 -4.55 -0.01 -7.53
C ASP A 53 -3.64 -0.09 -8.76
N ALA A 54 -4.02 -0.92 -9.74
CA ALA A 54 -3.19 -1.25 -10.90
C ALA A 54 -2.71 -0.02 -11.69
N ASP A 55 -3.53 1.04 -11.72
CA ASP A 55 -3.26 2.30 -12.42
C ASP A 55 -2.07 3.08 -11.85
N SER A 56 -1.49 2.65 -10.72
CA SER A 56 -0.48 3.42 -9.99
C SER A 56 0.70 2.67 -9.43
N PHE A 57 0.70 1.33 -9.45
CA PHE A 57 1.83 0.59 -8.92
C PHE A 57 3.11 0.91 -9.71
N GLY A 58 4.07 1.59 -9.08
CA GLY A 58 5.31 2.07 -9.71
C GLY A 58 5.20 3.41 -10.46
N HIS A 59 4.08 4.11 -10.37
CA HIS A 59 3.86 5.41 -11.04
C HIS A 59 3.86 6.58 -10.05
N VAL A 60 5.00 7.25 -9.89
CA VAL A 60 5.11 8.45 -9.02
C VAL A 60 4.30 9.65 -9.51
N GLN A 61 3.93 9.70 -10.80
CA GLN A 61 3.13 10.79 -11.35
C GLN A 61 1.66 10.73 -10.89
N ARG A 62 1.20 9.54 -10.49
CA ARG A 62 -0.14 9.31 -10.00
C ARG A 62 -0.05 8.39 -8.78
N PRO A 63 0.43 8.89 -7.64
CA PRO A 63 0.68 8.05 -6.48
C PRO A 63 -0.63 7.52 -5.88
N GLY A 64 -0.54 6.37 -5.23
CA GLY A 64 -1.66 5.80 -4.48
C GLY A 64 -1.96 6.63 -3.24
N ASN A 65 -3.23 6.88 -2.94
CA ASN A 65 -3.63 7.56 -1.71
C ASN A 65 -4.84 6.88 -1.07
N GLY A 66 -4.73 6.57 0.23
CA GLY A 66 -5.85 6.13 1.03
C GLY A 66 -5.45 5.74 2.45
N GLY A 67 -6.43 5.66 3.35
CA GLY A 67 -6.16 5.57 4.78
C GLY A 67 -5.63 4.22 5.27
N ILE A 68 -5.25 4.16 6.54
CA ILE A 68 -4.89 2.94 7.26
C ILE A 68 -6.09 2.34 8.01
N ARG A 69 -6.12 1.03 8.20
CA ARG A 69 -7.15 0.33 8.98
C ARG A 69 -6.50 -0.77 9.80
N LEU A 70 -6.87 -0.87 11.07
CA LEU A 70 -6.59 -2.01 11.94
C LEU A 70 -7.92 -2.71 12.24
N LEU A 71 -8.04 -3.98 11.88
CA LEU A 71 -9.28 -4.75 12.03
C LEU A 71 -8.99 -6.25 12.15
N ASN A 72 -9.87 -6.98 12.83
CA ASN A 72 -9.90 -8.44 12.79
C ASN A 72 -10.61 -8.93 11.54
N TYR A 73 -10.04 -9.92 10.88
CA TYR A 73 -10.61 -10.58 9.71
C TYR A 73 -10.77 -12.07 10.00
N GLU A 74 -11.75 -12.71 9.37
CA GLU A 74 -11.97 -14.15 9.50
C GLU A 74 -10.83 -14.95 8.85
N SER A 75 -10.28 -14.42 7.75
CA SER A 75 -9.13 -14.99 7.07
C SER A 75 -8.17 -13.94 6.51
N ILE A 76 -6.99 -14.40 6.09
CA ILE A 76 -6.03 -13.58 5.33
C ILE A 76 -6.66 -13.10 4.01
N ASP A 77 -7.45 -13.95 3.36
CA ASP A 77 -8.03 -13.63 2.05
C ASP A 77 -9.07 -12.49 2.18
N ASP A 78 -9.86 -12.49 3.26
CA ASP A 78 -10.79 -11.39 3.56
C ASP A 78 -10.07 -10.06 3.80
N ALA A 79 -8.91 -10.10 4.45
CA ALA A 79 -8.10 -8.90 4.67
C ALA A 79 -7.54 -8.34 3.35
N ILE A 80 -7.09 -9.22 2.45
CA ILE A 80 -6.60 -8.87 1.12
C ILE A 80 -7.75 -8.32 0.27
N ASP A 81 -8.91 -8.97 0.27
CA ASP A 81 -10.11 -8.50 -0.43
C ASP A 81 -10.58 -7.13 0.07
N ASP A 82 -10.56 -6.90 1.39
CA ASP A 82 -10.87 -5.60 1.96
C ASP A 82 -9.87 -4.53 1.49
N ALA A 83 -8.57 -4.85 1.48
CA ALA A 83 -7.54 -3.94 1.02
C ALA A 83 -7.75 -3.58 -0.47
N VAL A 84 -7.97 -4.57 -1.33
CA VAL A 84 -8.16 -4.39 -2.78
C VAL A 84 -9.44 -3.60 -3.07
N ARG A 85 -10.58 -3.99 -2.49
CA ARG A 85 -11.86 -3.29 -2.76
C ARG A 85 -11.79 -1.83 -2.33
N LEU A 86 -11.11 -1.53 -1.22
CA LEU A 86 -10.99 -0.17 -0.70
C LEU A 86 -10.01 0.67 -1.53
N ALA A 87 -8.89 0.08 -1.98
CA ALA A 87 -7.97 0.75 -2.90
C ALA A 87 -8.71 1.14 -4.20
N LYS A 88 -9.43 0.22 -4.82
CA LYS A 88 -10.23 0.51 -6.03
C LYS A 88 -11.31 1.55 -5.79
N GLY A 89 -11.96 1.51 -4.62
CA GLY A 89 -12.91 2.54 -4.20
C GLY A 89 -12.27 3.93 -4.10
N MET A 90 -11.04 4.01 -3.57
CA MET A 90 -10.28 5.25 -3.50
C MET A 90 -9.88 5.77 -4.88
N THR A 91 -9.55 4.91 -5.85
CA THR A 91 -9.30 5.34 -7.24
C THR A 91 -10.53 6.00 -7.82
N ARG A 92 -11.70 5.35 -7.72
CA ARG A 92 -12.97 5.92 -8.20
C ARG A 92 -13.29 7.26 -7.53
N LYS A 93 -13.01 7.39 -6.24
CA LYS A 93 -13.17 8.65 -5.50
C LYS A 93 -12.23 9.74 -6.03
N HIS A 94 -10.95 9.44 -6.20
CA HIS A 94 -9.96 10.39 -6.72
C HIS A 94 -10.25 10.80 -8.16
N ASP A 95 -10.70 9.87 -9.00
CA ASP A 95 -11.16 10.15 -10.37
C ASP A 95 -12.33 11.13 -10.38
N MET A 96 -13.34 10.88 -9.54
CA MET A 96 -14.53 11.72 -9.44
C MET A 96 -14.19 13.17 -9.09
N PHE A 97 -13.19 13.37 -8.23
CA PHE A 97 -12.74 14.70 -7.82
C PHE A 97 -11.52 15.23 -8.59
N ARG A 98 -10.99 14.46 -9.55
CA ARG A 98 -9.82 14.80 -10.36
C ARG A 98 -8.61 15.27 -9.53
N THR A 99 -8.31 14.55 -8.46
CA THR A 99 -7.26 14.94 -7.49
C THR A 99 -5.84 14.72 -8.01
N GLY A 100 -5.67 13.93 -9.07
CA GLY A 100 -4.36 13.49 -9.57
C GLY A 100 -3.76 12.29 -8.82
N PHE A 101 -4.48 11.72 -7.84
CA PHE A 101 -4.10 10.47 -7.16
C PHE A 101 -4.83 9.26 -7.76
N SER A 102 -4.34 8.07 -7.46
CA SER A 102 -5.15 6.84 -7.49
C SER A 102 -5.43 6.36 -6.08
N GLY A 103 -6.10 5.23 -5.97
CA GLY A 103 -6.40 4.60 -4.71
C GLY A 103 -5.31 3.66 -4.21
N ALA A 104 -5.09 3.75 -2.91
CA ALA A 104 -4.37 2.76 -2.14
C ALA A 104 -5.12 2.48 -0.83
N LYS A 105 -4.72 1.43 -0.12
CA LYS A 105 -5.21 1.16 1.24
C LYS A 105 -4.14 0.43 2.04
N VAL A 106 -3.96 0.82 3.30
CA VAL A 106 -3.22 0.02 4.29
C VAL A 106 -4.22 -0.73 5.16
N VAL A 107 -4.08 -2.05 5.23
CA VAL A 107 -4.87 -2.93 6.10
C VAL A 107 -3.92 -3.68 7.01
N ILE A 108 -4.15 -3.56 8.30
CA ILE A 108 -3.48 -4.35 9.34
C ILE A 108 -4.50 -5.34 9.86
N GLN A 109 -4.24 -6.62 9.60
CA GLN A 109 -5.01 -7.75 10.09
C GLN A 109 -4.42 -8.18 11.44
N SER A 110 -5.30 -8.51 12.39
CA SER A 110 -4.91 -9.02 13.69
C SER A 110 -5.62 -10.34 14.03
N ASP A 111 -4.86 -11.26 14.63
CA ASP A 111 -5.37 -12.49 15.25
C ASP A 111 -5.80 -12.28 16.72
N HIS A 112 -5.58 -11.09 17.29
CA HIS A 112 -5.95 -10.78 18.68
C HIS A 112 -7.43 -10.45 18.79
N VAL A 113 -8.16 -11.11 19.70
CA VAL A 113 -9.58 -10.79 19.97
C VAL A 113 -9.75 -9.35 20.48
N ASP A 114 -8.82 -8.90 21.33
CA ASP A 114 -8.80 -7.54 21.84
C ASP A 114 -7.69 -6.73 21.16
N LEU A 115 -8.07 -5.75 20.34
CA LEU A 115 -7.13 -4.86 19.66
C LEU A 115 -6.42 -3.86 20.59
N SER A 116 -6.82 -3.77 21.87
CA SER A 116 -6.16 -2.92 22.86
C SER A 116 -4.76 -3.41 23.24
N VAL A 117 -4.48 -4.71 23.05
CA VAL A 117 -3.18 -5.33 23.35
C VAL A 117 -2.08 -4.95 22.36
N ILE A 118 -2.46 -4.35 21.23
CA ILE A 118 -1.54 -3.98 20.15
C ILE A 118 -0.75 -2.75 20.57
N GLU A 119 0.57 -2.83 20.48
CA GLU A 119 1.47 -1.71 20.74
C GLU A 119 1.43 -0.75 19.53
N ARG A 120 0.56 0.25 19.60
CA ARG A 120 0.24 1.11 18.45
C ARG A 120 1.41 1.94 17.96
N LYS A 121 2.34 2.35 18.84
CA LYS A 121 3.47 3.18 18.43
C LYS A 121 4.41 2.38 17.53
N GLY A 122 4.82 1.20 17.94
CA GLY A 122 5.67 0.29 17.17
C GLY A 122 5.02 -0.16 15.87
N LEU A 123 3.71 -0.42 15.89
CA LEU A 123 2.96 -0.73 14.67
C LEU A 123 2.99 0.43 13.66
N MET A 124 2.87 1.67 14.14
CA MET A 124 2.99 2.86 13.29
C MET A 124 4.42 3.13 12.82
N GLU A 125 5.43 2.81 13.63
CA GLU A 125 6.84 2.84 13.20
C GLU A 125 7.10 1.84 12.07
N ASP A 126 6.55 0.62 12.16
CA ASP A 126 6.69 -0.39 11.11
C ASP A 126 5.94 0.00 9.83
N ALA A 127 4.72 0.51 9.96
CA ALA A 127 3.98 1.06 8.83
C ALA A 127 4.73 2.24 8.18
N ALA A 128 5.34 3.12 8.98
CA ALA A 128 6.12 4.24 8.46
C ALA A 128 7.36 3.79 7.68
N LYS A 129 8.10 2.77 8.17
CA LYS A 129 9.23 2.17 7.45
C LYS A 129 8.80 1.59 6.10
N ALA A 130 7.67 0.86 6.09
CA ALA A 130 7.09 0.31 4.86
C ALA A 130 6.74 1.43 3.87
N LEU A 131 6.05 2.48 4.31
CA LEU A 131 5.68 3.61 3.46
C LEU A 131 6.90 4.40 2.96
N HIS A 132 7.94 4.53 3.80
CA HIS A 132 9.19 5.19 3.41
C HIS A 132 9.87 4.47 2.24
N ALA A 133 9.89 3.13 2.26
CA ALA A 133 10.43 2.31 1.17
C ALA A 133 9.66 2.44 -0.15
N LEU A 134 8.42 2.94 -0.12
CA LEU A 134 7.63 3.22 -1.31
C LEU A 134 7.96 4.59 -1.95
N GLU A 135 8.88 5.38 -1.37
CA GLU A 135 9.46 6.59 -1.97
C GLU A 135 8.43 7.59 -2.53
N GLY A 136 7.30 7.74 -1.85
CA GLY A 136 6.24 8.66 -2.28
C GLY A 136 5.34 8.15 -3.41
N SER A 137 5.53 6.90 -3.87
CA SER A 137 4.56 6.23 -4.76
C SER A 137 3.22 5.93 -4.08
N MET A 138 3.16 6.03 -2.75
CA MET A 138 1.96 5.86 -1.95
C MET A 138 1.94 6.81 -0.74
N TYR A 139 0.77 7.36 -0.43
CA TYR A 139 0.48 8.17 0.76
C TYR A 139 -0.65 7.56 1.58
N THR A 140 -0.47 7.48 2.89
CA THR A 140 -1.51 7.04 3.83
C THR A 140 -2.25 8.21 4.48
N GLY A 141 -3.33 7.92 5.21
CA GLY A 141 -4.17 8.87 5.94
C GLY A 141 -5.05 8.19 6.99
N CYS A 142 -5.93 8.95 7.65
CA CYS A 142 -6.95 8.42 8.57
C CYS A 142 -8.22 7.94 7.86
#